data_AF-A0A966X537-F1
#
_entry.id   AF-A0A966X537-F1
#
_cell.length_a   1.000
_cell.length_b   1.000
_cell.length_c   1.000
_cell.angle_alpha   90.00
_cell.angle_beta   90.00
_cell.angle_gamma   90.00
#
_symmetry.space_group_name_H-M   'P 1'
#
loop_
_entity.id
_entity.type
_entity.pdbx_description
1 polymer ?
#
loop_
_entity_poly.entity_id
_entity_poly.type
_entity_poly.pdbx_seq_one_letter_code
_entity_poly.pdbx_strand_id
1 'polypeptide(L)'
;MTRFYDTWFKVGSYLNLGAKYLSRLSVACLLVGASFGTSARGESGPQLAGDEPLLIKAVVVTMFEHGAPEGDRPGEMQLWVERYPFSQSLPFDGGVRPLWYSEDGVLLICTGGGIANATASILALGVDARFDLRKAYWVIAGIAGGDPLDVSLGSAVWARQVVDGDLAYEIDAREIPDDWPYGLLPLGATQPVRPGEPIGDGWSVDTVSFQLNEALVTRIYEATKDIRLPVSDSAS
;
A
#
# COMPACT_ATOMS: atom_id res chain seq x y z
N MET A 1 26.00 25.13 18.18
CA MET A 1 25.61 23.86 18.81
C MET A 1 24.80 24.20 20.06
N THR A 2 23.47 24.31 19.90
CA THR A 2 22.54 24.55 21.01
C THR A 2 21.18 24.00 20.57
N ARG A 3 20.71 22.92 21.22
CA ARG A 3 19.39 22.32 21.05
C ARG A 3 18.40 23.05 21.96
N PHE A 4 17.16 23.24 21.50
CA PHE A 4 16.00 23.43 22.38
C PHE A 4 14.90 22.48 21.93
N TYR A 5 14.57 21.55 22.82
CA TYR A 5 13.37 20.73 22.83
C TYR A 5 12.24 21.49 23.52
N ASP A 6 11.02 20.99 23.32
CA ASP A 6 9.78 21.25 24.08
C ASP A 6 8.87 22.39 23.59
N THR A 7 7.85 22.02 22.82
CA THR A 7 6.62 22.79 22.71
C THR A 7 5.43 21.83 22.82
N TRP A 8 4.91 21.70 24.04
CA TRP A 8 3.63 21.04 24.31
C TRP A 8 2.51 22.08 24.29
N PHE A 9 1.50 21.83 23.46
CA PHE A 9 0.27 22.60 23.36
C PHE A 9 -0.56 22.49 24.66
N LYS A 10 -0.94 23.63 25.24
CA LYS A 10 -1.95 23.74 26.30
C LYS A 10 -3.31 24.01 25.66
N VAL A 11 -4.26 23.09 25.82
CA VAL A 11 -5.69 23.34 25.52
C VAL A 11 -6.36 23.87 26.78
N GLY A 12 -6.75 25.13 26.74
CA GLY A 12 -7.51 25.80 27.80
C GLY A 12 -9.01 25.75 27.56
N SER A 13 -9.71 25.25 28.59
CA SER A 13 -10.97 25.77 29.15
C SER A 13 -12.14 26.16 28.24
N TYR A 14 -13.15 25.29 28.19
CA TYR A 14 -14.56 25.68 28.07
C TYR A 14 -15.42 24.86 29.03
N LEU A 15 -15.67 25.40 30.22
CA LEU A 15 -16.80 25.01 31.08
C LEU A 15 -17.30 26.25 31.82
N ASN A 16 -18.53 26.67 31.53
CA ASN A 16 -19.45 27.19 32.54
C ASN A 16 -20.84 27.41 31.94
N LEU A 17 -21.81 26.66 32.47
CA LEU A 17 -23.26 26.92 32.65
C LEU A 17 -23.86 25.52 32.90
N GLY A 18 -24.49 25.14 34.01
CA GLY A 18 -24.95 25.79 35.21
C GLY A 18 -26.14 24.97 35.74
N ALA A 19 -26.13 24.67 37.05
CA ALA A 19 -27.26 24.19 37.88
C ALA A 19 -27.70 22.71 37.74
N LYS A 20 -28.16 21.98 38.78
CA LYS A 20 -28.28 22.13 40.25
C LYS A 20 -28.76 20.75 40.79
N TYR A 21 -28.24 20.33 41.95
CA TYR A 21 -28.82 19.42 42.98
C TYR A 21 -29.33 18.00 42.64
N LEU A 22 -28.75 17.00 43.33
CA LEU A 22 -29.39 15.97 44.20
C LEU A 22 -28.40 14.79 44.37
N SER A 23 -27.60 14.77 45.44
CA SER A 23 -27.82 13.98 46.66
C SER A 23 -27.42 12.49 46.58
N ARG A 24 -26.26 12.19 47.22
CA ARG A 24 -25.95 11.03 48.09
C ARG A 24 -26.40 9.63 47.65
N LEU A 25 -25.43 8.74 47.41
CA LEU A 25 -25.27 7.46 48.13
C LEU A 25 -23.99 6.73 47.69
N SER A 26 -23.12 6.47 48.67
CA SER A 26 -21.95 5.58 48.54
C SER A 26 -22.37 4.14 48.80
N VAL A 27 -22.05 3.21 47.89
CA VAL A 27 -21.99 1.74 48.14
C VAL A 27 -20.95 1.19 47.14
N ALA A 28 -19.70 1.00 47.55
CA ALA A 28 -19.08 -0.24 48.04
C ALA A 28 -18.74 -1.27 46.94
N CYS A 29 -17.44 -1.57 46.84
CA CYS A 29 -16.81 -2.59 46.01
C CYS A 29 -17.44 -3.98 46.17
N LEU A 30 -17.47 -4.74 45.07
CA LEU A 30 -17.39 -6.20 45.12
C LEU A 30 -16.62 -6.72 43.90
N LEU A 31 -15.39 -7.18 44.19
CA LEU A 31 -14.60 -8.04 43.32
C LEU A 31 -15.21 -9.44 43.31
N VAL A 32 -15.46 -10.00 42.13
CA VAL A 32 -15.62 -11.44 41.95
C VAL A 32 -14.66 -11.87 40.85
N GLY A 33 -13.64 -12.63 41.21
CA GLY A 33 -12.87 -13.45 40.29
C GLY A 33 -13.41 -14.86 40.26
N ALA A 34 -13.37 -15.50 39.09
CA ALA A 34 -13.23 -16.95 38.94
C ALA A 34 -12.78 -17.27 37.51
N SER A 35 -11.60 -17.87 37.41
CA SER A 35 -10.97 -18.42 36.22
C SER A 35 -11.67 -19.71 35.76
N PHE A 36 -11.62 -20.01 34.45
CA PHE A 36 -11.19 -21.29 33.83
C PHE A 36 -11.73 -21.35 32.39
N GLY A 37 -10.82 -21.44 31.42
CA GLY A 37 -11.18 -21.61 30.01
C GLY A 37 -9.95 -21.75 29.13
N THR A 38 -9.41 -22.97 29.11
CA THR A 38 -8.58 -23.61 28.07
C THR A 38 -7.88 -22.65 27.08
N SER A 39 -6.59 -22.39 27.29
CA SER A 39 -5.72 -21.92 26.20
C SER A 39 -5.62 -23.04 25.16
N ALA A 40 -6.33 -22.88 24.04
CA ALA A 40 -5.98 -23.57 22.82
C ALA A 40 -4.54 -23.18 22.48
N ARG A 41 -3.64 -24.16 22.54
CA ARG A 41 -2.25 -24.01 22.11
C ARG A 41 -2.31 -23.86 20.60
N GLY A 42 -2.37 -22.61 20.12
CA GLY A 42 -2.19 -22.32 18.70
C GLY A 42 -0.89 -22.97 18.25
N GLU A 43 -0.95 -23.71 17.15
CA GLU A 43 0.25 -24.18 16.47
C GLU A 43 1.13 -22.96 16.23
N SER A 44 2.32 -22.97 16.84
CA SER A 44 3.34 -21.97 16.55
C SER A 44 3.75 -22.25 15.11
N GLY A 45 3.33 -21.36 14.20
CA GLY A 45 3.91 -21.31 12.86
C GLY A 45 5.44 -21.22 12.95
N PRO A 46 6.17 -21.53 11.87
CA PRO A 46 7.63 -21.53 11.87
C PRO A 46 8.15 -20.21 12.46
N GLN A 47 8.73 -20.32 13.65
CA GLN A 47 9.33 -19.20 14.36
C GLN A 47 10.70 -18.97 13.73
N LEU A 48 10.89 -17.79 13.15
CA LEU A 48 12.17 -17.36 12.63
C LEU A 48 13.22 -17.50 13.75
N ALA A 49 14.23 -18.33 13.52
CA ALA A 49 15.28 -18.61 14.48
C ALA A 49 16.31 -17.48 14.46
N GLY A 50 16.12 -16.47 15.31
CA GLY A 50 17.08 -15.39 15.54
C GLY A 50 16.44 -14.19 16.21
N ASP A 51 17.18 -13.53 17.11
CA ASP A 51 16.77 -12.23 17.68
C ASP A 51 16.98 -11.08 16.69
N GLU A 52 17.66 -11.32 15.56
CA GLU A 52 17.94 -10.31 14.54
C GLU A 52 16.88 -10.30 13.43
N PRO A 53 16.41 -9.12 12.98
CA PRO A 53 15.49 -9.00 11.84
C PRO A 53 16.08 -9.58 10.56
N LEU A 54 15.25 -10.23 9.75
CA LEU A 54 15.62 -10.72 8.43
C LEU A 54 15.97 -9.55 7.50
N LEU A 55 17.17 -9.56 6.95
CA LEU A 55 17.58 -8.57 5.97
C LEU A 55 16.87 -8.80 4.63
N ILE A 56 16.03 -7.84 4.24
CA ILE A 56 15.34 -7.90 2.95
C ILE A 56 16.14 -7.10 1.91
N LYS A 57 16.49 -7.77 0.81
CA LYS A 57 17.18 -7.16 -0.33
C LYS A 57 16.20 -6.61 -1.36
N ALA A 58 15.09 -7.32 -1.58
CA ALA A 58 14.05 -6.89 -2.49
C ALA A 58 12.66 -7.27 -1.97
N VAL A 59 11.69 -6.37 -2.16
CA VAL A 59 10.27 -6.64 -1.95
C VAL A 59 9.58 -6.65 -3.30
N VAL A 60 8.94 -7.76 -3.64
CA VAL A 60 8.03 -7.89 -4.78
C VAL A 60 6.61 -7.67 -4.26
N VAL A 61 5.92 -6.68 -4.82
CA VAL A 61 4.57 -6.28 -4.42
C VAL A 61 3.61 -6.65 -5.54
N THR A 62 2.64 -7.52 -5.23
CA THR A 62 1.51 -7.88 -6.10
C THR A 62 0.20 -7.43 -5.46
N MET A 63 -0.86 -7.30 -6.24
CA MET A 63 -2.15 -6.78 -5.76
C MET A 63 -3.16 -7.89 -5.49
N PHE A 64 -3.24 -8.94 -6.31
CA PHE A 64 -4.25 -9.97 -6.10
C PHE A 64 -3.78 -11.39 -6.40
N GLU A 65 -4.51 -12.34 -5.83
CA GLU A 65 -4.43 -13.76 -6.17
C GLU A 65 -5.82 -14.40 -6.14
N HIS A 66 -6.05 -15.34 -7.06
CA HIS A 66 -7.24 -16.17 -7.07
C HIS A 66 -7.00 -17.40 -6.19
N GLY A 67 -8.01 -17.80 -5.43
CA GLY A 67 -7.99 -19.10 -4.73
C GLY A 67 -6.70 -19.39 -3.95
N ALA A 68 -6.05 -20.50 -4.33
CA ALA A 68 -4.84 -21.03 -3.73
C ALA A 68 -3.59 -20.32 -4.28
N PRO A 69 -2.49 -20.28 -3.53
CA PRO A 69 -1.25 -19.64 -3.99
C PRO A 69 -0.54 -20.40 -5.12
N GLU A 70 -0.99 -21.62 -5.46
CA GLU A 70 -0.40 -22.51 -6.46
C GLU A 70 -1.47 -23.41 -7.09
N GLY A 71 -1.24 -23.83 -8.34
CA GLY A 71 -1.95 -24.94 -8.96
C GLY A 71 -3.37 -24.65 -9.47
N ASP A 72 -3.89 -23.44 -9.27
CA ASP A 72 -5.15 -22.98 -9.89
C ASP A 72 -4.91 -21.87 -10.94
N ARG A 73 -5.92 -21.04 -11.23
CA ARG A 73 -5.80 -20.01 -12.27
C ARG A 73 -5.05 -18.80 -11.69
N PRO A 74 -3.82 -18.51 -12.16
CA PRO A 74 -2.98 -17.51 -11.53
C PRO A 74 -3.58 -16.11 -11.61
N GLY A 75 -3.50 -15.40 -10.49
CA GLY A 75 -3.49 -13.95 -10.41
C GLY A 75 -2.07 -13.40 -10.59
N GLU A 76 -1.75 -12.33 -9.87
CA GLU A 76 -0.42 -11.71 -9.96
C GLU A 76 0.64 -12.39 -9.09
N MET A 77 0.23 -13.06 -7.99
CA MET A 77 1.15 -13.61 -6.99
C MET A 77 1.63 -15.02 -7.34
N GLN A 78 0.75 -15.88 -7.83
CA GLN A 78 0.97 -17.32 -7.97
C GLN A 78 2.19 -17.63 -8.84
N LEU A 79 2.38 -16.94 -9.97
CA LEU A 79 3.54 -17.19 -10.82
C LEU A 79 4.87 -16.82 -10.17
N TRP A 80 4.88 -15.92 -9.18
CA TRP A 80 6.07 -15.69 -8.35
C TRP A 80 6.29 -16.87 -7.40
N VAL A 81 5.24 -17.31 -6.71
CA VAL A 81 5.31 -18.44 -5.77
C VAL A 81 5.79 -19.71 -6.46
N GLU A 82 5.26 -20.02 -7.65
CA GLU A 82 5.57 -21.23 -8.40
C GLU A 82 6.96 -21.23 -9.06
N ARG A 83 7.55 -20.05 -9.33
CA ARG A 83 8.75 -19.93 -10.18
C ARG A 83 9.96 -19.34 -9.48
N TYR A 84 9.77 -18.58 -8.40
CA TYR A 84 10.86 -18.06 -7.59
C TYR A 84 11.15 -19.02 -6.43
N PRO A 85 12.41 -19.27 -6.05
CA PRO A 85 12.76 -20.22 -4.99
C PRO A 85 12.46 -19.67 -3.58
N PHE A 86 11.19 -19.42 -3.27
CA PHE A 86 10.77 -19.11 -1.91
C PHE A 86 10.93 -20.35 -1.02
N SER A 87 11.59 -20.18 0.11
CA SER A 87 11.86 -21.26 1.07
C SER A 87 10.83 -21.28 2.20
N GLN A 88 10.11 -20.18 2.42
CA GLN A 88 9.20 -20.01 3.55
C GLN A 88 7.95 -19.23 3.19
N SER A 89 6.80 -19.68 3.70
CA SER A 89 5.59 -18.87 3.83
C SER A 89 5.48 -18.40 5.29
N LEU A 90 5.35 -17.09 5.49
CA LEU A 90 5.31 -16.45 6.80
C LEU A 90 3.91 -15.87 7.06
N PRO A 91 3.30 -16.11 8.23
CA PRO A 91 2.05 -15.45 8.61
C PRO A 91 2.19 -13.93 8.57
N PHE A 92 1.13 -13.26 8.12
CA PHE A 92 1.10 -11.80 8.02
C PHE A 92 -0.28 -11.26 8.43
N ASP A 93 -0.42 -11.01 9.72
CA ASP A 93 -1.70 -10.65 10.34
C ASP A 93 -2.30 -9.34 9.81
N GLY A 94 -1.45 -8.44 9.29
CA GLY A 94 -1.87 -7.16 8.72
C GLY A 94 -2.20 -7.20 7.23
N GLY A 95 -2.12 -8.36 6.57
CA GLY A 95 -2.37 -8.49 5.14
C GLY A 95 -3.44 -9.51 4.79
N VAL A 96 -3.77 -9.57 3.49
CA VAL A 96 -4.81 -10.46 2.95
C VAL A 96 -4.32 -11.87 2.61
N ARG A 97 -2.99 -12.07 2.61
CA ARG A 97 -2.29 -13.30 2.27
C ARG A 97 -0.98 -13.42 3.09
N PRO A 98 -0.44 -14.64 3.26
CA PRO A 98 0.90 -14.83 3.81
C PRO A 98 1.97 -14.11 2.99
N LEU A 99 3.10 -13.79 3.62
CA LEU A 99 4.32 -13.35 2.93
C LEU A 99 5.11 -14.57 2.47
N TRP A 100 5.85 -14.44 1.37
CA TRP A 100 6.80 -15.47 0.94
C TRP A 100 8.22 -14.94 0.99
N TYR A 101 9.12 -15.71 1.59
CA TYR A 101 10.50 -15.33 1.79
C TYR A 101 11.43 -16.37 1.18
N SER A 102 12.49 -15.89 0.53
CA SER A 102 13.55 -16.71 -0.04
C SER A 102 14.86 -16.50 0.71
N GLU A 103 15.72 -17.52 0.75
CA GLU A 103 17.01 -17.46 1.46
C GLU A 103 17.95 -16.38 0.92
N ASP A 104 17.80 -16.00 -0.36
CA ASP A 104 18.58 -14.93 -0.97
C ASP A 104 18.09 -13.52 -0.61
N GLY A 105 17.02 -13.39 0.17
CA GLY A 105 16.54 -12.14 0.76
C GLY A 105 15.44 -11.44 -0.04
N VAL A 106 14.64 -12.17 -0.82
CA VAL A 106 13.46 -11.63 -1.50
C VAL A 106 12.21 -11.91 -0.67
N LEU A 107 11.38 -10.88 -0.52
CA LEU A 107 10.08 -10.96 0.14
C LEU A 107 8.98 -10.67 -0.88
N LEU A 108 7.98 -11.54 -0.98
CA LEU A 108 6.77 -11.33 -1.78
C LEU A 108 5.60 -10.99 -0.86
N ILE A 109 4.88 -9.93 -1.22
CA ILE A 109 3.66 -9.49 -0.55
C ILE A 109 2.53 -9.34 -1.57
N CYS A 110 1.35 -9.85 -1.23
CA CYS A 110 0.10 -9.60 -1.94
C CYS A 110 -0.77 -8.66 -1.12
N THR A 111 -0.97 -7.43 -1.61
CA THR A 111 -1.58 -6.36 -0.82
C THR A 111 -3.10 -6.39 -0.78
N GLY A 112 -3.73 -7.07 -1.73
CA GLY A 112 -5.14 -6.84 -2.05
C GLY A 112 -5.30 -5.67 -3.04
N GLY A 113 -6.37 -5.70 -3.83
CA GLY A 113 -6.68 -4.66 -4.80
C GLY A 113 -7.14 -3.35 -4.15
N GLY A 114 -6.76 -2.23 -4.75
CA GLY A 114 -7.14 -0.88 -4.33
C GLY A 114 -6.16 -0.22 -3.35
N ILE A 115 -6.15 1.12 -3.36
CA ILE A 115 -5.18 1.96 -2.64
C ILE A 115 -5.25 1.75 -1.12
N ALA A 116 -6.44 1.56 -0.54
CA ALA A 116 -6.61 1.33 0.90
C ALA A 116 -5.92 0.03 1.37
N ASN A 117 -6.08 -1.05 0.60
CA ASN A 117 -5.46 -2.34 0.89
C ASN A 117 -3.93 -2.28 0.72
N ALA A 118 -3.46 -1.63 -0.35
CA ALA A 118 -2.03 -1.36 -0.56
C ALA A 118 -1.43 -0.55 0.60
N THR A 119 -2.07 0.55 0.99
CA THR A 119 -1.61 1.41 2.09
C THR A 119 -1.52 0.66 3.42
N ALA A 120 -2.58 -0.05 3.78
CA ALA A 120 -2.62 -0.80 5.04
C ALA A 120 -1.59 -1.92 5.08
N SER A 121 -1.46 -2.69 3.99
CA SER A 121 -0.52 -3.81 3.89
C SER A 121 0.93 -3.35 3.93
N ILE A 122 1.28 -2.27 3.22
CA ILE A 122 2.65 -1.75 3.21
C ILE A 122 3.00 -1.12 4.56
N LEU A 123 2.06 -0.43 5.22
CA LEU A 123 2.28 0.06 6.58
C LEU A 123 2.50 -1.09 7.55
N ALA A 124 1.66 -2.14 7.49
CA ALA A 124 1.78 -3.32 8.34
C ALA A 124 3.13 -4.02 8.14
N LEU A 125 3.60 -4.16 6.90
CA LEU A 125 4.92 -4.69 6.60
C LEU A 125 6.04 -3.78 7.12
N GLY A 126 5.88 -2.46 6.98
CA GLY A 126 6.87 -1.46 7.40
C GLY A 126 7.10 -1.40 8.91
N VAL A 127 6.12 -1.79 9.72
CA VAL A 127 6.22 -1.84 11.21
C VAL A 127 6.49 -3.25 11.75
N ASP A 128 6.59 -4.25 10.88
CA ASP A 128 6.87 -5.63 11.27
C ASP A 128 8.35 -5.80 11.60
N ALA A 129 8.65 -5.90 12.90
CA ALA A 129 10.02 -5.99 13.42
C ALA A 129 10.78 -7.25 12.98
N ARG A 130 10.12 -8.23 12.34
CA ARG A 130 10.78 -9.40 11.77
C ARG A 130 11.66 -9.05 10.57
N PHE A 131 11.45 -7.91 9.92
CA PHE A 131 12.10 -7.56 8.65
C PHE A 131 12.87 -6.25 8.74
N ASP A 132 14.10 -6.23 8.22
CA ASP A 132 14.86 -5.02 7.95
C ASP A 132 14.71 -4.61 6.48
N LEU A 133 13.89 -3.59 6.25
CA LEU A 133 13.55 -3.06 4.92
C LEU A 133 14.38 -1.83 4.53
N ARG A 134 15.28 -1.33 5.39
CA ARG A 134 15.94 -0.02 5.25
C ARG A 134 16.77 0.13 3.97
N LYS A 135 17.17 -0.99 3.37
CA LYS A 135 17.99 -1.07 2.15
C LYS A 135 17.35 -1.92 1.05
N ALA A 136 16.08 -2.28 1.20
CA ALA A 136 15.38 -3.10 0.23
C ALA A 136 15.08 -2.30 -1.06
N TYR A 137 15.24 -2.95 -2.21
CA TYR A 137 14.62 -2.50 -3.46
C TYR A 137 13.15 -2.90 -3.48
N TRP A 138 12.31 -2.11 -4.14
CA TRP A 138 10.87 -2.38 -4.23
C TRP A 138 10.47 -2.50 -5.70
N VAL A 139 9.78 -3.58 -6.02
CA VAL A 139 9.26 -3.85 -7.36
C VAL A 139 7.75 -4.07 -7.24
N ILE A 140 6.97 -3.18 -7.82
CA ILE A 140 5.52 -3.35 -7.93
C ILE A 140 5.26 -4.07 -9.24
N ALA A 141 4.77 -5.31 -9.15
CA ALA A 141 4.50 -6.19 -10.27
C ALA A 141 3.00 -6.46 -10.35
N GLY A 142 2.36 -5.90 -11.36
CA GLY A 142 0.93 -6.08 -11.57
C GLY A 142 0.52 -5.83 -13.02
N ILE A 143 -0.74 -6.14 -13.32
CA ILE A 143 -1.36 -5.84 -14.59
C ILE A 143 -1.93 -4.42 -14.58
N ALA A 144 -1.92 -3.77 -15.74
CA ALA A 144 -2.47 -2.43 -15.90
C ALA A 144 -3.11 -2.28 -17.28
N GLY A 145 -4.03 -1.32 -17.39
CA GLY A 145 -4.44 -0.78 -18.69
C GLY A 145 -3.36 0.15 -19.24
N GLY A 146 -3.36 0.32 -20.56
CA GLY A 146 -2.50 1.28 -21.24
C GLY A 146 -3.20 1.85 -22.47
N ASP A 147 -2.72 2.99 -22.95
CA ASP A 147 -3.22 3.60 -24.19
C ASP A 147 -2.92 2.67 -25.37
N PRO A 148 -3.94 2.21 -26.13
CA PRO A 148 -3.73 1.31 -27.26
C PRO A 148 -2.89 1.92 -28.39
N LEU A 149 -2.68 3.24 -28.42
CA LEU A 149 -1.77 3.91 -29.36
C LEU A 149 -0.30 3.76 -28.95
N ASP A 150 -0.03 3.52 -27.67
CA ASP A 150 1.33 3.42 -27.12
C ASP A 150 1.73 1.98 -26.77
N VAL A 151 0.77 1.13 -26.37
CA VAL A 151 1.05 -0.25 -25.93
C VAL A 151 -0.01 -1.24 -26.44
N SER A 152 0.42 -2.43 -26.85
CA SER A 152 -0.48 -3.55 -27.18
C SER A 152 -0.76 -4.42 -25.96
N LEU A 153 -1.82 -5.23 -26.02
CA LEU A 153 -2.08 -6.27 -25.02
C LEU A 153 -0.85 -7.19 -24.86
N GLY A 154 -0.52 -7.52 -23.62
CA GLY A 154 0.65 -8.35 -23.30
C GLY A 154 1.99 -7.61 -23.29
N SER A 155 2.00 -6.29 -23.53
CA SER A 155 3.21 -5.48 -23.35
C SER A 155 3.64 -5.45 -21.88
N ALA A 156 4.95 -5.42 -21.64
CA ALA A 156 5.54 -5.15 -20.33
C ALA A 156 6.12 -3.73 -20.33
N VAL A 157 5.82 -2.94 -19.29
CA VAL A 157 6.23 -1.54 -19.19
C VAL A 157 6.94 -1.31 -17.86
N TRP A 158 8.08 -0.60 -17.91
CA TRP A 158 8.75 -0.08 -16.71
C TRP A 158 8.37 1.38 -16.53
N ALA A 159 7.58 1.68 -15.49
CA ALA A 159 7.22 3.04 -15.15
C ALA A 159 8.46 3.85 -14.72
N ARG A 160 8.51 5.12 -15.13
CA ARG A 160 9.52 6.09 -14.66
C ARG A 160 8.94 7.09 -13.66
N GLN A 161 7.63 7.25 -13.66
CA GLN A 161 6.90 8.16 -12.80
C GLN A 161 5.54 7.53 -12.47
N VAL A 162 5.03 7.82 -11.28
CA VAL A 162 3.69 7.44 -10.84
C VAL A 162 2.95 8.72 -10.51
N VAL A 163 1.73 8.86 -11.01
CA VAL A 163 0.82 9.97 -10.68
C VAL A 163 -0.43 9.39 -10.06
N ASP A 164 -0.80 9.87 -8.88
CA ASP A 164 -2.08 9.55 -8.24
C ASP A 164 -3.16 10.47 -8.81
N GLY A 165 -4.05 9.90 -9.61
CA GLY A 165 -5.16 10.60 -10.25
C GLY A 165 -6.44 10.61 -9.40
N ASP A 166 -6.47 9.92 -8.26
CA ASP A 166 -7.69 9.76 -7.46
C ASP A 166 -7.97 11.00 -6.59
N LEU A 167 -6.94 11.82 -6.35
CA LEU A 167 -7.06 13.10 -5.65
C LEU A 167 -7.47 14.20 -6.62
N ALA A 168 -8.74 14.15 -7.03
CA ALA A 168 -9.38 15.09 -7.94
C ALA A 168 -10.87 15.25 -7.60
N TYR A 169 -11.49 16.28 -8.17
CA TYR A 169 -12.94 16.42 -8.23
C TYR A 169 -13.41 16.12 -9.64
N GLU A 170 -14.54 15.44 -9.78
CA GLU A 170 -15.24 15.33 -11.05
C GLU A 170 -16.60 16.02 -10.93
N ILE A 171 -16.84 16.98 -11.83
CA ILE A 171 -18.14 17.62 -11.97
C ILE A 171 -19.08 16.64 -12.69
N ASP A 172 -20.33 16.57 -12.24
CA ASP A 172 -21.37 15.82 -12.94
C ASP A 172 -21.40 16.21 -14.41
N ALA A 173 -21.38 15.22 -15.32
CA ALA A 173 -21.27 15.45 -16.75
C ALA A 173 -22.36 16.38 -17.32
N ARG A 174 -23.51 16.52 -16.64
CA ARG A 174 -24.61 17.42 -17.03
C ARG A 174 -24.43 18.87 -16.58
N GLU A 175 -23.52 19.10 -15.64
CA GLU A 175 -23.23 20.41 -15.04
C GLU A 175 -21.87 20.97 -15.48
N ILE A 176 -21.12 20.22 -16.30
CA ILE A 176 -19.89 20.72 -16.93
C ILE A 176 -20.26 21.94 -17.79
N PRO A 177 -19.63 23.11 -17.58
CA PRO A 177 -19.82 24.28 -18.44
C PRO A 177 -19.54 23.97 -19.92
N ASP A 178 -20.34 24.53 -20.83
CA ASP A 178 -20.25 24.25 -22.27
C ASP A 178 -18.87 24.61 -22.88
N ASP A 179 -18.13 25.51 -22.25
CA ASP A 179 -16.80 25.94 -22.68
C ASP A 179 -15.66 25.10 -22.08
N TRP A 180 -15.97 24.15 -21.19
CA TRP A 180 -14.98 23.26 -20.59
C TRP A 180 -14.76 22.00 -21.45
N PRO A 181 -13.50 21.57 -21.65
CA PRO A 181 -13.21 20.36 -22.41
C PRO A 181 -13.58 19.06 -21.65
N TYR A 182 -13.61 19.11 -20.31
CA TYR A 182 -13.91 17.98 -19.42
C TYR A 182 -14.24 18.48 -18.00
N GLY A 183 -14.82 17.60 -17.16
CA GLY A 183 -15.26 17.90 -15.79
C GLY A 183 -14.29 17.49 -14.68
N LEU A 184 -13.15 16.90 -15.01
CA LEU A 184 -12.15 16.48 -14.03
C LEU A 184 -11.21 17.64 -13.65
N LEU A 185 -11.10 17.91 -12.35
CA LEU A 185 -10.37 19.03 -11.78
C LEU A 185 -9.37 18.50 -10.74
N PRO A 186 -8.08 18.88 -10.81
CA PRO A 186 -7.17 18.62 -9.71
C PRO A 186 -7.62 19.37 -8.45
N LEU A 187 -7.18 18.91 -7.28
CA LEU A 187 -7.45 19.61 -6.02
C LEU A 187 -6.99 21.08 -6.10
N GLY A 188 -7.85 21.97 -5.59
CA GLY A 188 -7.59 23.41 -5.58
C GLY A 188 -7.89 24.15 -6.89
N ALA A 189 -8.13 23.45 -8.01
CA ALA A 189 -8.55 24.09 -9.24
C ALA A 189 -10.04 24.47 -9.21
N THR A 190 -10.37 25.60 -9.83
CA THR A 190 -11.75 26.06 -10.04
C THR A 190 -12.23 25.85 -11.48
N GLN A 191 -11.34 25.45 -12.38
CA GLN A 191 -11.59 25.15 -13.79
C GLN A 191 -10.55 24.16 -14.32
N PRO A 192 -10.80 23.48 -15.46
CA PRO A 192 -9.85 22.56 -16.07
C PRO A 192 -8.50 23.23 -16.31
N VAL A 193 -7.44 22.54 -15.92
CA VAL A 193 -6.06 23.04 -16.02
C VAL A 193 -5.33 22.24 -17.10
N ARG A 194 -4.58 22.91 -17.98
CA ARG A 194 -3.71 22.23 -18.95
C ARG A 194 -2.33 21.93 -18.36
N PRO A 195 -1.61 20.94 -18.89
CA PRO A 195 -0.22 20.71 -18.50
C PRO A 195 0.62 21.99 -18.57
N GLY A 196 1.27 22.36 -17.46
CA GLY A 196 2.12 23.55 -17.36
C GLY A 196 1.42 24.83 -16.94
N GLU A 197 0.09 24.84 -16.83
CA GLU A 197 -0.66 25.97 -16.25
C GLU A 197 -0.67 25.88 -14.72
N PRO A 198 -0.68 27.02 -14.01
CA PRO A 198 -0.79 27.02 -12.56
C PRO A 198 -2.13 26.44 -12.11
N ILE A 199 -2.10 25.56 -11.10
CA ILE A 199 -3.29 24.97 -10.47
C ILE A 199 -3.91 26.00 -9.52
N GLY A 200 -4.48 27.06 -10.09
CA GLY A 200 -5.23 28.12 -9.39
C GLY A 200 -4.61 28.63 -8.07
N ASP A 201 -5.48 29.16 -7.22
CA ASP A 201 -5.13 29.69 -5.89
C ASP A 201 -5.47 28.70 -4.76
N GLY A 202 -5.90 27.48 -5.11
CA GLY A 202 -6.40 26.50 -4.17
C GLY A 202 -5.32 25.64 -3.53
N TRP A 203 -5.75 24.66 -2.74
CA TRP A 203 -4.86 23.74 -2.04
C TRP A 203 -4.60 22.48 -2.88
N SER A 204 -3.39 21.94 -2.77
CA SER A 204 -3.01 20.63 -3.31
C SER A 204 -2.26 19.84 -2.24
N VAL A 205 -1.98 18.57 -2.50
CA VAL A 205 -1.04 17.75 -1.73
C VAL A 205 0.25 17.53 -2.52
N ASP A 206 1.36 17.33 -1.82
CA ASP A 206 2.67 17.06 -2.44
C ASP A 206 2.87 15.58 -2.82
N THR A 207 1.85 14.74 -2.59
CA THR A 207 1.91 13.27 -2.71
C THR A 207 1.19 12.72 -3.94
N VAL A 208 0.97 13.54 -4.98
CA VAL A 208 0.27 13.12 -6.21
C VAL A 208 1.21 12.70 -7.33
N SER A 209 2.52 12.93 -7.21
CA SER A 209 3.48 12.60 -8.26
C SER A 209 4.81 12.15 -7.66
N PHE A 210 5.27 10.97 -8.09
CA PHE A 210 6.50 10.36 -7.64
C PHE A 210 7.37 9.98 -8.83
N GLN A 211 8.57 10.57 -8.91
CA GLN A 211 9.59 10.14 -9.85
C GLN A 211 10.27 8.88 -9.30
N LEU A 212 10.32 7.82 -10.11
CA LEU A 212 11.04 6.59 -9.75
C LEU A 212 12.54 6.75 -10.03
N ASN A 213 13.36 5.88 -9.42
CA ASN A 213 14.81 5.92 -9.60
C ASN A 213 15.18 5.62 -11.06
N GLU A 214 15.46 6.67 -11.82
CA GLU A 214 15.69 6.58 -13.25
C GLU A 214 16.89 5.69 -13.62
N ALA A 215 17.98 5.75 -12.86
CA ALA A 215 19.15 4.92 -13.11
C ALA A 215 18.84 3.43 -12.92
N LEU A 216 18.05 3.09 -11.90
CA LEU A 216 17.62 1.72 -11.66
C LEU A 216 16.63 1.25 -12.74
N VAL A 217 15.61 2.06 -13.05
CA VAL A 217 14.62 1.74 -14.08
C VAL A 217 15.30 1.53 -15.43
N THR A 218 16.22 2.42 -15.83
CA THR A 218 16.97 2.29 -17.08
C THR A 218 17.79 1.01 -17.11
N ARG A 219 18.49 0.69 -16.01
CA ARG A 219 19.29 -0.55 -15.92
C ARG A 219 18.41 -1.79 -16.06
N ILE A 220 17.24 -1.83 -15.40
CA ILE A 220 16.32 -2.96 -15.47
C ILE A 220 15.73 -3.09 -16.87
N TYR A 221 15.31 -1.98 -17.49
CA TYR A 221 14.83 -1.99 -18.87
C TYR A 221 15.88 -2.54 -19.83
N GLU A 222 17.12 -2.03 -19.76
CA GLU A 222 18.21 -2.50 -20.61
C GLU A 222 18.52 -4.00 -20.41
N ALA A 223 18.39 -4.51 -19.18
CA ALA A 223 18.59 -5.93 -18.88
C ALA A 223 17.43 -6.83 -19.35
N THR A 224 16.24 -6.27 -19.60
CA THR A 224 15.02 -7.06 -19.84
C THR A 224 14.36 -6.83 -21.20
N LYS A 225 14.72 -5.77 -21.93
CA LYS A 225 14.06 -5.38 -23.20
C LYS A 225 14.10 -6.44 -24.30
N ASP A 226 15.08 -7.33 -24.27
CA ASP A 226 15.25 -8.39 -25.28
C ASP A 226 14.60 -9.72 -24.85
N ILE A 227 13.96 -9.78 -23.67
CA ILE A 227 13.22 -10.96 -23.22
C ILE A 227 11.99 -11.13 -24.10
N ARG A 228 11.89 -12.28 -24.77
CA ARG A 228 10.71 -12.63 -25.54
C ARG A 228 9.56 -12.98 -24.59
N LEU A 229 8.52 -12.17 -24.61
CA LEU A 229 7.29 -12.45 -23.89
C LEU A 229 6.53 -13.60 -24.58
N PRO A 230 5.98 -14.56 -23.81
CA PRO A 230 5.13 -15.61 -24.37
C PRO A 230 3.90 -15.00 -25.03
N VAL A 231 3.55 -15.46 -26.23
CA VAL A 231 2.30 -15.12 -26.90
C VAL A 231 1.36 -16.31 -26.74
N SER A 232 0.14 -16.09 -26.26
CA SER A 232 -0.87 -17.16 -26.19
C SER A 232 -1.67 -17.20 -27.48
N ASP A 233 -1.89 -18.40 -28.03
CA ASP A 233 -2.66 -18.63 -29.28
C ASP A 233 -4.16 -18.26 -29.16
N SER A 234 -4.65 -17.92 -27.97
CA SER A 234 -6.08 -17.61 -27.71
C SER A 234 -6.48 -16.15 -27.94
N ALA A 235 -5.62 -15.33 -28.55
CA ALA A 235 -5.85 -13.90 -28.77
C ALA A 235 -6.10 -13.52 -30.24
N SER A 236 -6.59 -14.47 -31.07
CA SER A 236 -7.02 -14.26 -32.46
C SER A 236 -8.53 -14.32 -32.60
#